data_AF-A0A956RBW0-F1
#
_entry.id   AF-A0A956RBW0-F1
#
_cell.length_a   1.000
_cell.length_b   1.000
_cell.length_c   1.000
_cell.angle_alpha   90.00
_cell.angle_beta   90.00
_cell.angle_gamma   90.00
#
_symmetry.space_group_name_H-M   'P 1'
#
loop_
_entity.id
_entity.type
_entity.pdbx_description
1 polymer ?
#
loop_
_entity_poly.entity_id
_entity_poly.type
_entity_poly.pdbx_seq_one_letter_code
_entity_poly.pdbx_strand_id
1 'polypeptide(L)'
;AGGEGATLQRIPGVGKRTAERIVLDLKDKMGPLLEGLAGEPAAPTAAQPSDASLRDEARLVLVNLGWKAKAVDAALEKAAVDEGDGSLDGLVRRALAQLMAR
;
A
#
# COMPACT_ATOMS: atom_id res chain seq x y z
N ALA A 1 -8.71 -13.32 21.12
CA ALA A 1 -7.76 -14.21 20.42
C ALA A 1 -6.45 -14.23 21.22
N GLY A 2 -6.11 -15.36 21.83
CA GLY A 2 -4.95 -15.50 22.73
C GLY A 2 -4.00 -16.63 22.31
N GLY A 3 -4.02 -17.01 21.04
CA GLY A 3 -3.30 -18.18 20.52
C GLY A 3 -1.93 -17.85 19.92
N GLU A 4 -1.73 -16.63 19.40
CA GLU A 4 -0.51 -16.31 18.62
C GLU A 4 0.77 -16.35 19.47
N GLY A 5 0.72 -15.83 20.70
CA GLY A 5 1.87 -15.82 21.60
C GLY A 5 2.29 -17.20 22.10
N ALA A 6 1.35 -18.14 22.22
CA ALA A 6 1.64 -19.52 22.61
C ALA A 6 2.33 -20.31 21.48
N THR A 7 2.00 -20.00 20.22
CA THR A 7 2.67 -20.58 19.06
C THR A 7 4.13 -20.14 18.97
N LEU A 8 4.41 -18.86 19.22
CA LEU A 8 5.78 -18.33 19.19
C LEU A 8 6.66 -18.89 20.32
N GLN A 9 6.07 -19.23 21.47
CA GLN A 9 6.78 -19.85 22.60
C GLN A 9 7.25 -21.29 22.33
N ARG A 10 6.74 -21.94 21.27
CA ARG A 10 7.23 -23.27 20.87
C ARG A 10 8.62 -23.22 20.22
N ILE A 11 9.10 -22.03 19.85
CA ILE A 11 10.42 -21.83 19.27
C ILE A 11 11.46 -21.84 20.40
N PRO A 12 12.50 -22.70 20.34
CA PRO A 12 13.53 -22.75 21.38
C PRO A 12 14.24 -21.39 21.49
N GLY A 13 14.22 -20.81 22.69
CA GLY A 13 14.78 -19.47 22.96
C GLY A 13 13.76 -18.33 23.01
N VAL A 14 12.47 -18.56 22.69
CA VAL A 14 11.41 -17.55 22.79
C VAL A 14 10.54 -17.79 24.03
N GLY A 15 10.72 -16.99 25.07
CA GLY A 15 9.89 -17.03 26.28
C GLY A 15 8.58 -16.23 26.15
N LYS A 16 7.68 -16.38 27.14
CA LYS A 16 6.37 -15.70 27.17
C LYS A 16 6.43 -14.19 26.91
N ARG A 17 7.33 -13.49 27.61
CA ARG A 17 7.50 -12.04 27.50
C ARG A 17 8.04 -11.62 26.13
N THR A 18 8.91 -12.42 25.53
CA THR A 18 9.46 -12.17 24.20
C THR A 18 8.40 -12.40 23.13
N ALA A 19 7.63 -13.47 23.25
CA ALA A 19 6.51 -13.76 22.35
C ALA A 19 5.44 -12.66 22.38
N GLU A 20 5.06 -12.20 23.57
CA GLU A 20 4.09 -11.09 23.73
C GLU A 20 4.62 -9.79 23.09
N ARG A 21 5.91 -9.47 23.26
CA ARG A 21 6.52 -8.29 22.64
C ARG A 21 6.58 -8.39 21.11
N ILE A 22 6.88 -9.57 20.58
CA ILE A 22 6.89 -9.81 19.13
C ILE A 22 5.49 -9.63 18.54
N VAL A 23 4.45 -10.18 19.16
CA VAL A 23 3.07 -10.01 18.68
C VAL A 23 2.65 -8.53 18.67
N LEU A 24 3.03 -7.78 19.71
CA LEU A 24 2.67 -6.36 19.82
C LEU A 24 3.39 -5.52 18.75
N ASP A 25 4.70 -5.71 18.58
CA ASP A 25 5.52 -5.01 17.59
C ASP A 25 5.09 -5.34 16.15
N LEU A 26 4.75 -6.61 15.88
CA LEU A 26 4.20 -7.01 14.59
C LEU A 26 2.81 -6.45 14.36
N LYS A 27 1.92 -6.38 15.37
CA LYS A 27 0.60 -5.75 15.18
C LYS A 27 0.71 -4.27 14.86
N ASP A 28 1.62 -3.57 15.53
CA ASP A 28 1.88 -2.15 15.28
C ASP A 28 2.45 -1.91 13.87
N LYS A 29 3.45 -2.69 13.46
CA LYS A 29 4.07 -2.58 12.13
C LYS A 29 3.20 -3.10 11.00
N MET A 30 2.42 -4.14 11.25
CA MET A 30 1.56 -4.74 10.24
C MET A 30 0.26 -4.00 10.06
N GLY A 31 -0.24 -3.18 10.99
CA GLY A 31 -1.45 -2.37 10.77
C GLY A 31 -1.38 -1.56 9.47
N PRO A 32 -0.34 -0.72 9.28
CA PRO A 32 -0.14 0.05 8.04
C PRO A 32 0.10 -0.81 6.79
N LEU A 33 0.63 -2.02 6.94
CA LEU A 33 0.89 -2.95 5.82
C LEU A 33 -0.36 -3.76 5.45
N LEU A 34 -1.17 -4.14 6.44
CA LEU A 34 -2.45 -4.82 6.28
C LEU A 34 -3.51 -3.88 5.74
N GLU A 35 -3.47 -2.58 6.03
CA GLU A 35 -4.32 -1.61 5.32
C GLU A 35 -4.05 -1.60 3.79
N GLY A 36 -2.85 -2.03 3.36
CA GLY A 36 -2.50 -2.23 1.94
C GLY A 36 -2.66 -3.67 1.44
N LEU A 37 -2.87 -4.66 2.32
CA LEU A 37 -3.02 -6.09 1.97
C LEU A 37 -4.42 -6.65 2.26
N ALA A 38 -5.25 -5.95 3.03
CA ALA A 38 -6.63 -6.32 3.37
C ALA A 38 -7.64 -5.78 2.35
N GLY A 39 -7.16 -5.07 1.32
CA GLY A 39 -7.87 -4.81 0.07
C GLY A 39 -7.41 -5.81 -1.00
N GLU A 40 -8.19 -6.88 -1.13
CA GLU A 40 -8.18 -7.86 -2.21
C GLU A 40 -7.03 -8.89 -2.33
N PRO A 41 -7.35 -10.20 -2.48
CA PRO A 41 -6.39 -11.15 -3.03
C PRO A 41 -6.01 -10.69 -4.45
N ALA A 42 -4.75 -10.91 -4.82
CA ALA A 42 -4.32 -10.86 -6.21
C ALA A 42 -5.19 -11.82 -7.05
N ALA A 43 -6.24 -11.26 -7.66
CA ALA A 43 -7.04 -11.86 -8.70
C ALA A 43 -7.16 -10.81 -9.82
N PRO A 44 -6.86 -11.17 -11.08
CA PRO A 44 -7.09 -10.26 -12.19
C PRO A 44 -8.60 -10.21 -12.43
N THR A 45 -9.31 -9.35 -11.72
CA THR A 45 -10.72 -9.11 -12.02
C THR A 45 -10.81 -8.03 -13.08
N ALA A 46 -11.25 -8.43 -14.26
CA ALA A 46 -11.64 -7.55 -15.36
C ALA A 46 -12.95 -6.80 -15.01
N ALA A 47 -12.97 -6.07 -13.90
CA ALA A 47 -13.96 -5.04 -13.65
C ALA A 47 -13.39 -3.73 -14.24
N GLN A 48 -14.18 -3.03 -15.06
CA GLN A 48 -13.76 -1.73 -15.57
C GLN A 48 -13.32 -0.87 -14.40
N PRO A 49 -12.07 -0.37 -14.41
CA PRO A 49 -11.56 0.35 -13.27
C PRO A 49 -12.34 1.65 -13.19
N SER A 50 -13.01 1.86 -12.06
CA SER A 50 -13.56 3.18 -11.77
C SER A 50 -12.39 4.14 -11.59
N ASP A 51 -12.57 5.44 -11.87
CA ASP A 51 -11.51 6.45 -11.70
C ASP A 51 -10.87 6.42 -10.30
N ALA A 52 -11.66 6.04 -9.28
CA ALA A 52 -11.18 5.83 -7.92
C ALA A 52 -10.19 4.65 -7.82
N SER A 53 -10.44 3.53 -8.50
CA SER A 53 -9.53 2.38 -8.58
C SER A 53 -8.25 2.73 -9.33
N LEU A 54 -8.34 3.48 -10.45
CA LEU A 54 -7.15 3.89 -11.21
C LEU A 54 -6.21 4.80 -10.41
N ARG A 55 -6.77 5.73 -9.63
CA ARG A 55 -5.98 6.63 -8.78
C ARG A 55 -5.26 5.85 -7.68
N ASP A 56 -5.93 4.89 -7.06
CA ASP A 56 -5.35 4.11 -5.97
C ASP A 56 -4.23 3.17 -6.48
N GLU A 57 -4.45 2.52 -7.62
CA GLU A 57 -3.43 1.74 -8.31
C GLU A 57 -2.22 2.59 -8.70
N ALA A 58 -2.44 3.77 -9.29
CA ALA A 58 -1.35 4.69 -9.64
C ALA A 58 -0.57 5.14 -8.40
N ARG A 59 -1.26 5.41 -7.29
CA ARG A 59 -0.64 5.78 -6.01
C ARG A 59 0.27 4.67 -5.49
N LEU A 60 -0.22 3.42 -5.50
CA LEU A 60 0.54 2.26 -5.05
C LEU A 60 1.81 2.08 -5.88
N VAL A 61 1.70 2.17 -7.21
CA VAL A 61 2.84 2.08 -8.13
C VAL A 61 3.88 3.16 -7.80
N LEU A 62 3.47 4.41 -7.66
CA LEU A 62 4.38 5.54 -7.41
C LEU A 62 5.07 5.46 -6.04
N VAL A 63 4.36 5.03 -5.01
CA VAL A 63 4.95 4.81 -3.68
C VAL A 63 5.94 3.65 -3.72
N ASN A 64 5.62 2.56 -4.42
CA ASN A 64 6.52 1.42 -4.59
C ASN A 64 7.78 1.77 -5.40
N LEU A 65 7.71 2.75 -6.31
CA LEU A 65 8.88 3.32 -6.99
C LEU A 65 9.76 4.16 -6.06
N GLY A 66 9.34 4.42 -4.81
CA GLY A 66 10.10 5.13 -3.80
C GLY A 66 9.72 6.60 -3.62
N TRP A 67 8.64 7.07 -4.25
CA TRP A 67 8.15 8.43 -4.06
C TRP A 67 7.38 8.56 -2.74
N LYS A 68 7.52 9.72 -2.08
CA LYS A 68 6.81 10.01 -0.82
C LYS A 68 5.30 10.11 -1.08
N ALA A 69 4.50 9.39 -0.30
CA ALA A 69 3.03 9.37 -0.42
C ALA A 69 2.41 10.77 -0.56
N LYS A 70 2.79 11.71 0.30
CA LYS A 70 2.30 13.10 0.24
C LYS A 70 2.61 13.82 -1.08
N ALA A 71 3.75 13.53 -1.71
CA ALA A 71 4.11 14.09 -3.01
C ALA A 71 3.32 13.41 -4.14
N VAL A 72 3.12 12.10 -4.03
CA VAL A 72 2.31 11.30 -4.95
C VAL A 72 0.85 11.76 -4.97
N ASP A 73 0.23 11.94 -3.80
CA ASP A 73 -1.16 12.39 -3.68
C ASP A 73 -1.35 13.75 -4.38
N ALA A 74 -0.46 14.72 -4.10
CA ALA A 74 -0.49 16.04 -4.74
C ALA A 74 -0.26 16.00 -6.26
N ALA A 75 0.55 15.06 -6.75
CA ALA A 75 0.81 14.88 -8.17
C ALA A 75 -0.39 14.22 -8.88
N LEU A 76 -1.06 13.27 -8.25
CA LEU A 76 -2.26 12.63 -8.77
C LEU A 76 -3.45 13.58 -8.82
N GLU A 77 -3.62 14.47 -7.84
CA GLU A 77 -4.65 15.52 -7.92
C GLU A 77 -4.44 16.44 -9.12
N LYS A 78 -3.19 16.86 -9.38
CA LYS A 78 -2.87 17.68 -10.56
C LYS A 78 -3.02 16.91 -11.86
N ALA A 79 -2.60 15.65 -11.88
CA ALA A 79 -2.71 14.80 -13.06
C ALA A 79 -4.16 14.49 -13.44
N ALA A 80 -5.09 14.46 -12.48
CA ALA A 80 -6.51 14.22 -12.71
C ALA A 80 -7.25 15.42 -13.36
N VAL A 81 -6.68 16.63 -13.29
CA VAL A 81 -7.22 17.83 -13.95
C VAL A 81 -6.86 17.86 -15.45
N ASP A 82 -5.82 17.14 -15.84
CA ASP A 82 -5.39 17.02 -17.23
C ASP A 82 -6.28 15.98 -17.95
N GLU A 83 -6.93 16.32 -19.06
CA GLU A 83 -7.78 15.40 -19.86
C GLU A 83 -6.92 14.46 -20.73
N GLY A 84 -6.06 13.66 -20.08
CA GLY A 84 -5.24 12.65 -20.73
C GLY A 84 -5.91 11.29 -20.88
N ASP A 85 -5.19 10.35 -21.48
CA ASP A 85 -5.59 8.95 -21.62
C ASP A 85 -6.03 8.39 -20.24
N GLY A 86 -7.30 7.95 -20.15
CA GLY A 86 -7.94 7.43 -18.95
C GLY A 86 -7.43 6.05 -18.52
N SER A 87 -6.22 5.68 -18.94
CA SER A 87 -5.54 4.45 -18.57
C SER A 87 -4.63 4.69 -17.36
N LEU A 88 -4.40 3.62 -16.60
CA LEU A 88 -3.44 3.60 -15.50
C LEU A 88 -2.06 4.09 -15.92
N ASP A 89 -1.55 3.62 -17.06
CA ASP A 89 -0.22 4.01 -17.56
C ASP A 89 -0.16 5.51 -17.92
N GLY A 90 -1.24 6.03 -18.52
CA GLY A 90 -1.39 7.45 -18.80
C GLY A 90 -1.41 8.31 -17.53
N LEU A 91 -2.11 7.85 -16.49
CA LEU A 91 -2.17 8.54 -15.20
C LEU A 91 -0.82 8.51 -14.47
N VAL A 92 -0.14 7.36 -14.44
CA VAL A 92 1.19 7.20 -13.82
C VAL A 92 2.23 8.08 -14.51
N ARG A 93 2.26 8.12 -15.85
CA ARG A 93 3.20 8.98 -16.58
C ARG A 93 2.97 10.47 -16.30
N ARG A 94 1.71 10.91 -16.25
CA ARG A 94 1.38 12.31 -15.91
C ARG A 94 1.76 12.66 -14.48
N ALA A 95 1.47 11.78 -13.52
CA ALA A 95 1.88 11.97 -12.14
C ALA A 95 3.41 12.01 -11.99
N LEU A 96 4.14 11.15 -12.71
CA LEU A 96 5.61 11.19 -12.78
C LEU A 96 6.13 12.50 -13.37
N ALA A 97 5.52 13.00 -14.45
CA ALA A 97 5.88 14.28 -15.04
C ALA A 97 5.69 15.43 -14.02
N GLN A 98 4.59 15.43 -13.26
CA GLN A 98 4.34 16.41 -12.19
C GLN A 98 5.35 16.31 -11.03
N LEU A 99 5.78 15.09 -10.68
CA LEU A 99 6.78 14.85 -9.64
C LEU A 99 8.18 15.29 -10.06
N MET A 100 8.53 15.13 -11.34
CA MET A 100 9.83 15.50 -11.90
C MET A 100 9.93 16.96 -12.34
N ALA A 101 8.81 17.62 -12.64
CA ALA A 101 8.74 19.04 -12.99
C ALA A 101 8.89 19.98 -11.78
N ARG A 102 9.25 19.46 -10.61
CA ARG A 102 9.44 20.17 -9.35
C ARG A 102 10.91 20.16 -8.94
#